data_AF-A0A1I5I444-F1
#
_entry.id   AF-A0A1I5I444-F1
#
_cell.length_a   1.000
_cell.length_b   1.000
_cell.length_c   1.000
_cell.angle_alpha   90.00
_cell.angle_beta   90.00
_cell.angle_gamma   90.00
#
_symmetry.space_group_name_H-M   'P 1'
#
loop_
_entity.id
_entity.type
_entity.pdbx_description
1 polymer ?
#
loop_
_entity_poly.entity_id
_entity_poly.type
_entity_poly.pdbx_seq_one_letter_code
_entity_poly.pdbx_strand_id
1 'polypeptide(L)'
;MAFNKNDRNDRADSPMRRRTPRRRKKVCVFCADKNHTGIDYKDVNKLKRYVSERGKILPRRITGNCAKHQRALTVAIKRARHIALMPYTLD
;
A
#
# COMPACT_ATOMS: atom_id res chain seq x y z
N MET A 1 48.76 -35.35 26.11
CA MET A 1 48.67 -33.90 26.45
C MET A 1 48.51 -33.13 25.14
N ALA A 2 47.58 -32.17 25.13
CA ALA A 2 46.84 -31.69 23.96
C ALA A 2 47.59 -30.66 23.08
N PHE A 3 47.53 -30.85 21.76
CA PHE A 3 48.04 -29.92 20.76
C PHE A 3 47.04 -28.77 20.50
N ASN A 4 47.57 -27.55 20.67
CA ASN A 4 47.22 -26.25 20.08
C ASN A 4 45.76 -25.91 19.71
N LYS A 5 45.24 -24.91 20.44
CA LYS A 5 44.03 -24.11 20.15
C LYS A 5 44.18 -23.31 18.84
N ASN A 6 43.68 -23.87 17.74
CA ASN A 6 42.95 -23.13 16.70
C ASN A 6 41.48 -23.58 16.88
N ASP A 7 40.43 -22.77 16.96
CA ASP A 7 39.97 -21.77 16.01
C ASP A 7 39.14 -20.71 16.77
N ARG A 8 39.65 -19.47 16.82
CA ARG A 8 38.88 -18.32 17.29
C ARG A 8 39.09 -17.15 16.34
N ASN A 9 38.63 -17.22 15.09
CA ASN A 9 38.30 -15.99 14.35
C ASN A 9 37.48 -16.04 13.05
N ASP A 10 36.73 -17.09 12.71
CA ASP A 10 35.97 -17.10 11.43
C ASP A 10 34.54 -16.55 11.53
N ARG A 11 34.35 -15.34 12.06
CA ARG A 11 33.04 -14.63 12.02
C ARG A 11 33.14 -13.16 11.66
N ALA A 12 34.06 -12.81 10.78
CA ALA A 12 34.28 -11.42 10.36
C ALA A 12 34.10 -11.19 8.85
N ASP A 13 33.10 -11.78 8.19
CA ASP A 13 32.77 -11.35 6.81
C ASP A 13 31.34 -11.71 6.35
N SER A 14 30.33 -11.27 7.10
CA SER A 14 28.98 -11.17 6.50
C SER A 14 28.89 -9.84 5.74
N PRO A 15 28.84 -9.82 4.39
CA PRO A 15 28.78 -8.58 3.65
C PRO A 15 27.52 -7.83 4.07
N MET A 16 27.71 -6.61 4.58
CA MET A 16 26.66 -5.71 5.01
C MET A 16 25.61 -5.60 3.89
N ARG A 17 24.46 -6.26 4.06
CA ARG A 17 23.37 -6.23 3.08
C ARG A 17 23.07 -4.77 2.76
N ARG A 18 23.37 -4.35 1.52
CA ARG A 18 23.12 -2.99 1.03
C ARG A 18 21.69 -2.61 1.43
N ARG A 19 21.55 -1.71 2.41
CA ARG A 19 20.24 -1.25 2.89
C ARG A 19 19.52 -0.68 1.68
N THR A 20 18.49 -1.39 1.22
CA THR A 20 17.68 -0.95 0.08
C THR A 20 17.21 0.47 0.38
N PRO A 21 17.38 1.43 -0.54
CA PRO A 21 17.01 2.82 -0.31
C PRO A 21 15.55 2.86 0.16
N ARG A 22 15.33 3.41 1.36
CA ARG A 22 14.00 3.52 1.95
C ARG A 22 13.14 4.33 0.98
N ARG A 23 12.22 3.65 0.28
CA ARG A 23 11.25 4.32 -0.58
C ARG A 23 10.54 5.39 0.25
N ARG A 24 10.62 6.64 -0.20
CA ARG A 24 9.93 7.77 0.44
C ARG A 24 8.46 7.40 0.61
N LYS A 25 7.95 7.58 1.83
CA LYS A 25 6.54 7.31 2.14
C LYS A 25 5.70 8.27 1.28
N LYS A 26 4.87 7.73 0.39
CA LYS A 26 3.89 8.54 -0.33
C LYS A 26 2.95 9.17 0.69
N VAL A 27 2.73 10.47 0.57
CA VAL A 27 1.77 11.21 1.41
C VAL A 27 0.37 10.86 0.93
N CYS A 28 -0.55 10.63 1.87
CA CYS A 28 -1.94 10.37 1.53
C CYS A 28 -2.58 11.64 0.97
N VAL A 29 -3.06 11.59 -0.27
CA VAL A 29 -3.76 12.69 -0.95
C VAL A 29 -4.90 13.22 -0.09
N PHE A 30 -5.75 12.32 0.43
CA PHE A 30 -6.85 12.68 1.33
C PHE A 30 -6.44 13.27 2.68
N CYS A 31 -5.19 13.14 3.12
CA CYS A 31 -4.72 13.79 4.35
C CYS A 31 -4.10 15.16 4.06
N ALA A 32 -3.64 15.39 2.83
CA ALA A 32 -3.07 16.67 2.40
C ALA A 32 -4.19 17.65 2.01
N ASP A 33 -5.28 17.13 1.43
CA ASP A 33 -6.44 17.93 1.06
C ASP A 33 -7.29 18.23 2.31
N LYS A 34 -7.31 19.49 2.75
CA LYS A 34 -8.09 19.98 3.91
C LYS A 34 -9.61 19.79 3.74
N ASN A 35 -10.07 19.54 2.52
CA ASN A 35 -11.48 19.31 2.19
C ASN A 35 -11.86 17.84 2.46
N HIS A 36 -11.77 17.43 3.73
CA HIS A 36 -12.23 16.15 4.27
C HIS A 36 -13.76 15.97 4.22
N THR A 37 -14.44 16.44 3.18
CA THR A 37 -15.77 15.94 2.85
C THR A 37 -15.59 14.47 2.47
N GLY A 38 -16.21 13.58 3.24
CA GLY A 38 -15.93 12.15 3.28
C GLY A 38 -15.81 11.45 1.92
N ILE A 39 -15.18 10.27 1.94
CA ILE A 39 -15.12 9.42 0.76
C ILE A 39 -16.52 8.84 0.54
N ASP A 40 -17.30 9.50 -0.29
CA ASP A 40 -18.65 9.08 -0.63
C ASP A 40 -18.66 8.08 -1.79
N TYR A 41 -19.64 7.18 -1.78
CA TYR A 41 -19.83 6.17 -2.82
C TYR A 41 -20.42 6.76 -4.11
N LYS A 42 -21.00 7.97 -4.04
CA LYS A 42 -21.63 8.67 -5.17
C LYS A 42 -20.58 9.30 -6.10
N ASP A 43 -19.40 9.62 -5.58
CA ASP A 43 -18.32 10.29 -6.32
C ASP A 43 -17.52 9.30 -7.19
N VAL A 44 -18.15 8.81 -8.26
CA VAL A 44 -17.55 7.79 -9.14
C VAL A 44 -16.21 8.25 -9.72
N ASN A 45 -16.07 9.54 -10.02
CA ASN A 45 -14.82 10.11 -10.58
C ASN A 45 -13.64 10.01 -9.61
N LYS A 46 -13.87 10.16 -8.31
CA LYS A 46 -12.82 9.98 -7.29
C LYS A 46 -12.48 8.51 -7.13
N LEU A 47 -13.50 7.64 -7.10
CA LEU A 47 -13.34 6.20 -6.89
C LEU A 47 -12.66 5.50 -8.06
N LYS A 48 -12.94 5.90 -9.31
CA LYS A 48 -12.31 5.35 -10.53
C LYS A 48 -10.79 5.40 -10.49
N ARG A 49 -10.19 6.44 -9.89
CA ARG A 49 -8.72 6.58 -9.73
C ARG A 49 -8.09 5.51 -8.83
N TYR A 50 -8.89 4.88 -7.95
CA TYR A 50 -8.45 3.85 -7.00
C TYR A 50 -8.83 2.43 -7.43
N VAL A 51 -9.38 2.29 -8.64
CA VAL A 51 -9.78 1.03 -9.25
C VAL A 51 -8.91 0.82 -10.50
N SER A 52 -8.46 -0.40 -10.72
CA SER A 52 -7.75 -0.76 -11.96
C SER A 52 -8.73 -0.81 -13.13
N GLU A 53 -8.24 -0.79 -14.36
CA GLU A 53 -9.06 -1.00 -15.57
C GLU A 53 -9.93 -2.26 -15.48
N ARG A 54 -9.41 -3.36 -14.90
CA ARG A 54 -10.16 -4.61 -14.67
C ARG A 54 -11.23 -4.57 -13.56
N GLY A 55 -11.53 -3.40 -13.00
CA GLY A 55 -12.48 -3.28 -11.89
C GLY A 55 -11.95 -3.73 -10.52
N LYS A 56 -10.67 -4.08 -10.35
CA LYS A 56 -10.08 -4.47 -9.04
C LYS A 56 -9.66 -3.24 -8.21
N ILE A 57 -9.77 -3.33 -6.89
CA ILE A 57 -9.35 -2.24 -5.98
C ILE A 57 -7.82 -2.20 -5.92
N LEU A 58 -7.22 -1.03 -6.16
CA LEU A 58 -5.77 -0.86 -6.08
C LEU A 58 -5.27 -0.96 -4.62
N PRO A 59 -4.17 -1.69 -4.38
CA PRO A 59 -3.61 -1.81 -3.05
C PRO A 59 -2.97 -0.49 -2.59
N ARG A 60 -2.99 -0.27 -1.28
CA ARG A 60 -2.39 0.89 -0.58
C ARG A 60 -0.97 1.22 -1.02
N ARG A 61 -0.15 0.21 -1.35
CA ARG A 61 1.26 0.40 -1.77
C ARG A 61 1.40 1.19 -3.06
N ILE A 62 0.39 1.14 -3.93
CA ILE A 62 0.37 1.85 -5.21
C ILE A 62 -0.20 3.24 -4.99
N THR A 63 -1.36 3.32 -4.32
CA THR A 63 -2.15 4.55 -4.12
C THR A 63 -1.55 5.50 -3.09
N GLY A 64 -0.77 4.99 -2.12
CA GLY A 64 -0.07 5.80 -1.12
C GLY A 64 -0.97 6.39 -0.03
N ASN A 65 -2.20 5.92 0.11
CA ASN A 65 -3.15 6.46 1.09
C ASN A 65 -2.91 5.95 2.53
N CYS A 66 -3.49 6.63 3.52
CA CYS A 66 -3.44 6.22 4.93
C CYS A 66 -4.32 4.99 5.17
N ALA A 67 -4.00 4.18 6.19
CA ALA A 67 -4.78 2.97 6.50
C ALA A 67 -6.25 3.28 6.87
N LYS A 68 -6.52 4.44 7.47
CA LYS A 68 -7.88 4.92 7.77
C LYS A 68 -8.66 5.19 6.45
N HIS A 69 -8.06 5.97 5.55
CA HIS A 69 -8.67 6.31 4.26
C HIS A 69 -8.78 5.12 3.30
N GLN A 70 -7.83 4.18 3.30
CA GLN A 70 -7.98 2.95 2.50
C GLN A 70 -9.19 2.13 2.96
N ARG A 71 -9.43 2.02 4.27
CA ARG A 71 -10.62 1.32 4.80
C ARG A 71 -11.91 2.01 4.36
N ALA A 72 -11.99 3.33 4.52
CA ALA A 72 -13.13 4.12 4.06
C ALA A 72 -13.36 3.98 2.53
N LEU A 73 -12.30 4.08 1.73
CA LEU A 73 -12.34 3.85 0.28
C LEU A 73 -12.87 2.46 -0.08
N THR A 74 -12.38 1.41 0.57
CA THR A 74 -12.85 0.05 0.27
C THR A 74 -14.34 -0.12 0.58
N VAL A 75 -14.84 0.51 1.64
CA VAL A 75 -16.28 0.49 1.99
C VAL A 75 -17.08 1.27 0.95
N ALA A 76 -16.62 2.46 0.56
CA ALA A 76 -17.29 3.28 -0.45
C ALA A 76 -17.34 2.58 -1.82
N ILE A 77 -16.23 1.98 -2.26
CA ILE A 77 -16.17 1.22 -3.51
C ILE A 77 -17.12 0.02 -3.47
N LYS A 78 -17.16 -0.72 -2.36
CA LYS A 78 -18.10 -1.83 -2.21
C LYS A 78 -19.55 -1.35 -2.31
N ARG A 79 -19.92 -0.29 -1.56
CA ARG A 79 -21.26 0.32 -1.63
C ARG A 79 -21.63 0.77 -3.04
N ALA A 80 -20.71 1.44 -3.74
CA ALA A 80 -20.92 1.86 -5.12
C ALA A 80 -21.19 0.67 -6.06
N ARG A 81 -20.54 -0.48 -5.84
CA ARG A 81 -20.81 -1.70 -6.62
C ARG A 81 -22.16 -2.33 -6.30
N HIS A 82 -22.60 -2.31 -5.04
CA HIS A 82 -23.93 -2.80 -4.67
C HIS A 82 -25.06 -1.99 -5.32
N ILE A 83 -24.83 -0.70 -5.59
CA ILE A 83 -25.80 0.21 -6.23
C ILE A 83 -25.58 0.29 -7.75
N ALA A 84 -24.75 -0.60 -8.33
CA ALA A 84 -24.42 -0.63 -9.76
C ALA A 84 -23.78 0.66 -10.34
N LEU A 85 -23.22 1.55 -9.50
CA LEU A 85 -22.46 2.73 -9.95
C LEU A 85 -21.07 2.35 -10.49
N MET A 86 -20.55 1.19 -10.09
CA MET A 86 -19.29 0.64 -10.60
C MET A 86 -19.40 -0.88 -10.81
N PRO A 87 -18.78 -1.41 -11.88
CA PRO A 87 -18.75 -2.84 -12.14
C PRO A 87 -17.79 -3.60 -11.20
N TYR A 88 -18.07 -4.88 -10.97
CA TYR A 88 -17.17 -5.79 -10.23
C TYR A 88 -16.02 -6.28 -11.11
N THR A 89 -16.29 -6.48 -12.40
CA THR A 89 -15.36 -6.90 -13.44
C THR A 89 -15.66 -6.09 -14.70
N LEU A 90 -14.61 -5.60 -15.33
CA LEU A 90 -14.62 -5.10 -16.69
C LEU A 90 -13.79 -6.12 -17.45
N ASP A 91 -14.44 -6.92 -18.29
CA ASP A 91 -13.80 -7.97 -19.08
C ASP A 91 -12.83 -7.38 -20.11
#